data_AF-A0AAJ0F379-F1
#
_entry.id   AF-A0AAJ0F379-F1
#
_cell.length_a   1.000
_cell.length_b   1.000
_cell.length_c   1.000
_cell.angle_alpha   90.00
_cell.angle_beta   90.00
_cell.angle_gamma   90.00
#
_symmetry.space_group_name_H-M   'P 1'
#
loop_
_entity.id
_entity.type
_entity.pdbx_description
1 polymer ?
#
loop_
_entity_poly.entity_id
_entity_poly.type
_entity_poly.pdbx_seq_one_letter_code
_entity_poly.pdbx_strand_id
1 'polypeptide(L)'
;MCYKPVDGDTVSFEGWDGRKGEEEYLRLRRWVGEVSRGVLDELTELNWGRFKELGNPIIYVLPTSNEDRHTLRKSLYSFARTYYDSLTSVLVNRDFFASFPALAAELRFEGDKIPRGVVHQLSKDRVYYFPDDKPVTPGAVQQWGLDVFQGRVKPVRKRGTGGDETERDEKDGLKVYRSVGLRKIPGVTIMVGHDEL
;
A
#
# COMPACT_ATOMS: atom_id res chain seq x y z
N MET A 1 5.12 25.55 3.42
CA MET A 1 6.12 24.46 3.45
C MET A 1 5.74 23.48 4.56
N CYS A 2 6.00 22.20 4.39
CA CYS A 2 5.83 21.15 5.39
C CYS A 2 7.18 20.49 5.62
N TYR A 3 7.63 20.49 6.88
CA TYR A 3 8.85 19.82 7.32
C TYR A 3 8.50 18.45 7.89
N LYS A 4 9.18 17.39 7.43
CA LYS A 4 8.95 16.03 7.92
C LYS A 4 10.17 15.58 8.73
N PRO A 5 10.15 15.73 10.07
CA PRO A 5 11.30 15.44 10.90
C PRO A 5 11.74 13.96 10.84
N VAL A 6 10.78 13.04 10.64
CA VAL A 6 11.05 11.60 10.59
C VAL A 6 11.74 11.20 9.28
N ASP A 7 11.39 11.85 8.17
CA ASP A 7 11.90 11.54 6.84
C ASP A 7 13.08 12.43 6.43
N GLY A 8 13.34 13.51 7.17
CA GLY A 8 14.43 14.45 6.91
C GLY A 8 14.23 15.29 5.65
N ASP A 9 12.99 15.42 5.15
CA ASP A 9 12.68 16.19 3.95
C ASP A 9 11.77 17.40 4.23
N THR A 10 11.81 18.35 3.30
CA THR A 10 10.92 19.51 3.28
C THR A 10 10.23 19.55 1.94
N VAL A 11 8.90 19.70 1.96
CA VAL A 11 8.08 19.81 0.76
C VAL A 11 7.29 21.11 0.77
N SER A 12 7.22 21.75 -0.37
CA SER A 12 6.51 23.03 -0.55
C SER A 12 5.18 22.79 -1.24
N PHE A 13 4.16 23.55 -0.83
CA PHE A 13 2.91 23.61 -1.57
C PHE A 13 3.14 24.57 -2.75
N GLU A 14 3.03 24.05 -3.97
CA GLU A 14 3.28 24.82 -5.18
C GLU A 14 1.96 25.26 -5.84
N GLY A 15 2.00 26.39 -6.55
CA GLY A 15 0.86 26.90 -7.31
C GLY A 15 -0.24 27.52 -6.45
N TRP A 16 0.11 28.10 -5.30
CA TRP A 16 -0.77 28.99 -4.54
C TRP A 16 -0.81 30.34 -5.26
N ASP A 17 -1.98 30.75 -5.76
CA ASP A 17 -2.16 32.01 -6.48
C ASP A 17 -2.70 33.16 -5.61
N GLY A 18 -2.81 32.94 -4.29
CA GLY A 18 -3.32 33.92 -3.33
C GLY A 18 -4.84 34.04 -3.28
N ARG A 19 -5.58 33.30 -4.12
CA ARG A 19 -7.04 33.35 -4.11
C ARG A 19 -7.58 32.57 -2.91
N LYS A 20 -8.61 33.13 -2.30
CA LYS A 20 -9.37 32.49 -1.23
C LYS A 20 -10.62 31.86 -1.86
N GLY A 21 -10.78 30.56 -1.70
CA GLY A 21 -11.91 29.81 -2.23
C GLY A 21 -11.94 28.39 -1.71
N GLU A 22 -13.11 27.74 -1.81
CA GLU A 22 -13.31 26.36 -1.35
C GLU A 22 -12.40 25.36 -2.09
N GLU A 23 -12.20 25.55 -3.41
CA GLU A 23 -11.32 24.69 -4.22
C GLU A 23 -9.86 24.74 -3.74
N GLU A 24 -9.33 25.93 -3.49
CA GLU A 24 -7.95 26.10 -3.00
C GLU A 24 -7.80 25.55 -1.57
N TYR A 25 -8.82 25.70 -0.72
CA TYR A 25 -8.86 25.06 0.60
C TYR A 25 -8.82 23.53 0.50
N LEU A 26 -9.61 22.93 -0.40
CA LEU A 26 -9.63 21.48 -0.61
C LEU A 26 -8.30 20.97 -1.16
N ARG A 27 -7.67 21.73 -2.07
CA ARG A 27 -6.37 21.41 -2.65
C ARG A 27 -5.25 21.46 -1.59
N LEU A 28 -5.24 22.49 -0.74
CA LEU A 28 -4.32 22.59 0.38
C LEU A 28 -4.56 21.47 1.41
N ARG A 29 -5.83 21.20 1.77
CA ARG A 29 -6.19 20.13 2.72
C ARG A 29 -5.73 18.76 2.21
N ARG A 30 -5.92 18.48 0.91
CA ARG A 30 -5.44 17.25 0.27
C ARG A 30 -3.91 17.18 0.31
N TRP A 31 -3.23 18.25 -0.09
CA TRP A 31 -1.77 18.31 -0.06
C TRP A 31 -1.22 18.08 1.35
N VAL A 32 -1.76 18.74 2.38
CA VAL A 32 -1.38 18.52 3.78
C VAL A 32 -1.58 17.05 4.18
N GLY A 33 -2.71 16.45 3.80
CA GLY A 33 -2.98 15.02 4.03
C GLY A 33 -1.91 14.12 3.39
N GLU A 34 -1.58 14.38 2.13
CA GLU A 34 -0.59 13.62 1.37
C GLU A 34 0.84 13.77 1.90
N VAL A 35 1.23 14.98 2.31
CA VAL A 35 2.61 15.25 2.76
C VAL A 35 2.83 14.96 4.24
N SER A 36 1.78 14.96 5.07
CA SER A 36 1.92 14.72 6.51
C SER A 36 2.21 13.26 6.89
N ARG A 37 1.99 12.31 5.98
CA ARG A 37 2.29 10.90 6.23
C ARG A 37 3.80 10.63 6.18
N GLY A 38 4.29 9.78 7.08
CA GLY A 38 5.65 9.26 6.98
C GLY A 38 5.85 8.40 5.75
N VAL A 39 7.09 8.27 5.27
CA VAL A 39 7.43 7.36 4.16
C VAL A 39 7.05 5.91 4.47
N LEU A 40 7.34 5.47 5.69
CA LEU A 40 6.96 4.19 6.25
C LEU A 40 6.51 4.39 7.69
N ASP A 41 5.21 4.60 7.86
CA ASP A 41 4.61 5.06 9.11
C ASP A 41 4.17 3.90 10.02
N GLU A 42 3.93 4.16 11.30
CA GLU A 42 3.21 3.21 12.16
C GLU A 42 1.71 3.42 12.03
N LEU A 43 0.96 2.34 11.84
CA LEU A 43 -0.49 2.44 11.81
C LEU A 43 -1.03 2.65 13.23
N THR A 44 -1.89 3.65 13.36
CA THR A 44 -2.61 3.99 14.59
C THR A 44 -4.07 4.27 14.28
N GLU A 45 -4.93 4.28 15.29
CA GLU A 45 -6.34 4.65 15.12
C GLU A 45 -6.50 6.09 14.59
N LEU A 46 -5.56 6.97 14.93
CA LEU A 46 -5.59 8.39 14.55
C LEU A 46 -5.25 8.63 13.08
N ASN A 47 -4.44 7.77 12.46
CA ASN A 47 -4.00 7.96 11.07
C ASN A 47 -4.67 7.01 10.06
N TRP A 48 -5.30 5.93 10.53
CA TRP A 48 -5.93 4.94 9.64
C TRP A 48 -7.00 5.55 8.71
N GLY A 49 -7.90 6.37 9.25
CA GLY A 49 -8.95 7.03 8.45
C GLY A 49 -8.37 7.89 7.33
N ARG A 50 -7.31 8.65 7.64
CA ARG A 50 -6.60 9.48 6.65
C ARG A 50 -5.96 8.63 5.56
N PHE A 51 -5.35 7.49 5.90
CA PHE A 51 -4.77 6.59 4.91
C PHE A 51 -5.81 6.00 3.96
N LYS A 52 -7.04 5.75 4.44
CA LYS A 52 -8.15 5.32 3.57
C LYS A 52 -8.63 6.44 2.65
N GLU A 53 -8.75 7.67 3.17
CA GLU A 53 -9.17 8.83 2.38
C GLU A 53 -8.21 9.16 1.23
N LEU A 54 -6.92 8.84 1.37
CA LEU A 54 -5.95 8.99 0.27
C LEU A 54 -6.25 8.10 -0.94
N GLY A 55 -6.98 6.99 -0.76
CA GLY A 55 -7.38 6.09 -1.85
C GLY A 55 -6.25 5.24 -2.46
N ASN A 56 -5.00 5.48 -2.08
CA ASN A 56 -3.86 4.65 -2.47
C ASN A 56 -3.99 3.23 -1.88
N PRO A 57 -3.54 2.19 -2.60
CA PRO A 57 -3.40 0.87 -2.00
C PRO A 57 -2.50 0.92 -0.76
N ILE A 58 -2.89 0.20 0.28
CA ILE A 58 -2.18 0.16 1.55
C ILE A 58 -1.44 -1.16 1.70
N ILE A 59 -0.14 -1.10 1.99
CA ILE A 59 0.69 -2.23 2.37
C ILE A 59 0.83 -2.23 3.88
N TYR A 60 0.24 -3.22 4.53
CA TYR A 60 0.44 -3.49 5.95
C TYR A 60 1.56 -4.49 6.09
N VAL A 61 2.63 -4.11 6.79
CA VAL A 61 3.70 -5.01 7.17
C VAL A 61 3.60 -5.24 8.67
N LEU A 62 3.67 -6.50 9.10
CA LEU A 62 3.39 -6.89 10.48
C LEU A 62 4.66 -7.46 11.13
N PRO A 63 5.45 -6.62 11.82
CA PRO A 63 6.60 -7.08 12.57
C PRO A 63 6.21 -8.10 13.64
N THR A 64 7.10 -9.04 13.95
CA THR A 64 6.91 -10.01 15.03
C THR A 64 7.53 -9.57 16.36
N SER A 65 8.38 -8.54 16.34
CA SER A 65 9.02 -7.96 17.54
C SER A 65 9.44 -6.51 17.30
N ASN A 66 9.91 -5.84 18.36
CA ASN A 66 10.47 -4.48 18.25
C ASN A 66 11.75 -4.42 17.40
N GLU A 67 12.57 -5.47 17.47
CA GLU A 67 13.80 -5.59 16.68
C GLU A 67 13.47 -5.84 15.20
N ASP A 68 12.51 -6.73 14.92
CA ASP A 68 12.00 -6.98 13.56
C ASP A 68 11.41 -5.68 12.98
N ARG A 69 10.67 -4.92 13.80
CA ARG A 69 10.12 -3.61 13.41
C ARG A 69 11.20 -2.63 12.99
N HIS A 70 12.28 -2.50 13.76
CA HIS A 70 13.39 -1.62 13.42
C HIS A 70 14.09 -2.06 12.13
N THR A 71 14.31 -3.36 11.99
CA THR A 71 14.94 -3.99 10.81
C THR A 71 14.10 -3.80 9.56
N LEU A 72 12.79 -4.02 9.64
CA LEU A 72 11.83 -3.80 8.56
C LEU A 72 11.75 -2.33 8.18
N ARG A 73 11.71 -1.42 9.16
CA ARG A 73 11.72 0.02 8.89
C ARG A 73 12.94 0.41 8.06
N LYS A 74 14.13 -0.02 8.48
CA LYS A 74 15.39 0.29 7.79
C LYS A 74 15.45 -0.32 6.39
N SER A 75 15.08 -1.59 6.26
CA SER A 75 15.17 -2.32 4.99
C SER A 75 14.16 -1.82 3.96
N LEU A 76 12.91 -1.57 4.37
CA LEU A 76 11.82 -1.18 3.48
C LEU A 76 11.75 0.32 3.20
N TYR A 77 12.49 1.18 3.92
CA TYR A 77 12.41 2.63 3.76
C TYR A 77 12.60 3.08 2.29
N SER A 78 13.66 2.60 1.64
CA SER A 78 13.97 2.96 0.23
C SER A 78 12.87 2.52 -0.73
N PHE A 79 12.31 1.33 -0.49
CA PHE A 79 11.16 0.83 -1.25
C PHE A 79 9.94 1.74 -1.06
N ALA A 80 9.55 2.00 0.20
CA ALA A 80 8.41 2.83 0.52
C ALA A 80 8.56 4.25 -0.03
N ARG A 81 9.77 4.81 0.00
CA ARG A 81 10.10 6.11 -0.59
C ARG A 81 9.90 6.12 -2.10
N THR A 82 10.35 5.06 -2.78
CA THR A 82 10.28 4.94 -4.24
C THR A 82 8.84 4.96 -4.74
N TYR A 83 7.93 4.35 -3.99
CA TYR A 83 6.51 4.21 -4.35
C TYR A 83 5.58 5.13 -3.55
N TYR A 84 6.12 6.08 -2.79
CA TYR A 84 5.37 6.93 -1.85
C TYR A 84 4.09 7.47 -2.49
N ASP A 85 4.17 8.12 -3.64
CA ASP A 85 3.03 8.76 -4.32
C ASP A 85 1.90 7.78 -4.70
N SER A 86 2.22 6.50 -4.85
CA SER A 86 1.32 5.47 -5.37
C SER A 86 0.88 4.42 -4.34
N LEU A 87 1.61 4.31 -3.24
CA LEU A 87 1.39 3.30 -2.21
C LEU A 87 1.52 3.92 -0.82
N THR A 88 0.65 3.48 0.08
CA THR A 88 0.77 3.80 1.51
C THR A 88 1.38 2.58 2.20
N SER A 89 2.61 2.71 2.72
CA SER A 89 3.29 1.62 3.43
C SER A 89 3.25 1.88 4.92
N VAL A 90 2.76 0.92 5.70
CA VAL A 90 2.64 1.05 7.15
C VAL A 90 3.15 -0.20 7.87
N LEU A 91 3.77 0.02 9.02
CA LEU A 91 4.06 -1.03 10.00
C LEU A 91 2.89 -1.11 10.98
N VAL A 92 2.40 -2.32 11.24
CA VAL A 92 1.27 -2.54 12.15
C VAL A 92 1.66 -3.52 13.23
N ASN A 93 1.47 -3.15 14.50
CA ASN A 93 1.58 -4.12 15.59
C ASN A 93 0.42 -5.12 15.48
N ARG A 94 0.68 -6.41 15.66
CA ARG A 94 -0.35 -7.45 15.63
C ARG A 94 -1.46 -7.21 16.66
N ASP A 95 -1.12 -6.66 17.83
CA ASP A 95 -2.10 -6.36 18.89
C ASP A 95 -3.09 -5.25 18.48
N PHE A 96 -2.74 -4.44 17.47
CA PHE A 96 -3.63 -3.39 16.96
C PHE A 96 -4.97 -3.94 16.48
N PHE A 97 -4.98 -5.14 15.92
CA PHE A 97 -6.19 -5.78 15.40
C PHE A 97 -7.16 -6.20 16.51
N ALA A 98 -6.67 -6.41 17.74
CA ALA A 98 -7.54 -6.67 18.89
C ALA A 98 -8.29 -5.41 19.31
N SER A 99 -7.63 -4.25 19.32
CA SER A 99 -8.27 -2.95 19.58
C SER A 99 -9.12 -2.48 18.41
N PHE A 100 -8.82 -2.95 17.20
CA PHE A 100 -9.45 -2.49 15.97
C PHE A 100 -10.01 -3.63 15.08
N PRO A 101 -11.05 -4.34 15.56
CA PRO A 101 -11.58 -5.54 14.90
C PRO A 101 -12.22 -5.26 13.54
N ALA A 102 -12.69 -4.04 13.30
CA ALA A 102 -13.23 -3.63 12.00
C ALA A 102 -12.17 -3.75 10.89
N LEU A 103 -10.92 -3.30 11.15
CA LEU A 103 -9.84 -3.45 10.19
C LEU A 103 -9.44 -4.91 10.03
N ALA A 104 -9.40 -5.70 11.12
CA ALA A 104 -9.11 -7.13 11.02
C ALA A 104 -10.12 -7.84 10.09
N ALA A 105 -11.40 -7.49 10.19
CA ALA A 105 -12.45 -7.98 9.32
C ALA A 105 -12.30 -7.50 7.87
N GLU A 106 -11.98 -6.21 7.65
CA GLU A 106 -11.68 -5.68 6.30
C GLU A 106 -10.50 -6.39 5.65
N LEU A 107 -9.45 -6.67 6.42
CA LEU A 107 -8.27 -7.41 5.97
C LEU A 107 -8.49 -8.92 5.93
N ARG A 108 -9.70 -9.41 6.24
CA ARG A 108 -10.12 -10.81 6.12
C ARG A 108 -9.30 -11.78 6.97
N PHE A 109 -8.73 -11.32 8.09
CA PHE A 109 -7.96 -12.20 8.97
C PHE A 109 -8.85 -13.29 9.55
N GLU A 110 -8.43 -14.55 9.39
CA GLU A 110 -9.18 -15.73 9.83
C GLU A 110 -8.41 -16.46 10.94
N GLY A 111 -9.03 -16.57 12.11
CA GLY A 111 -8.46 -17.26 13.26
C GLY A 111 -7.14 -16.66 13.71
N ASP A 112 -6.21 -17.52 14.14
CA ASP A 112 -4.94 -17.09 14.74
C ASP A 112 -3.83 -16.82 13.72
N LYS A 113 -4.08 -17.08 12.43
CA LYS A 113 -3.06 -16.95 11.38
C LYS A 113 -3.09 -15.57 10.75
N ILE A 114 -2.32 -14.66 11.35
CA ILE A 114 -2.08 -13.33 10.79
C ILE A 114 -0.84 -13.36 9.88
N PRO A 115 -0.98 -13.04 8.58
CA PRO A 115 0.15 -13.04 7.64
C PRO A 115 1.18 -11.98 8.04
N ARG A 116 2.43 -12.13 7.57
CA ARG A 116 3.48 -11.13 7.85
C ARG A 116 3.31 -9.83 7.04
N GLY A 117 2.47 -9.84 6.01
CA GLY A 117 2.14 -8.67 5.21
C GLY A 117 0.84 -8.82 4.44
N VAL A 118 0.23 -7.68 4.13
CA VAL A 118 -1.06 -7.59 3.42
C VAL A 118 -1.06 -6.38 2.50
N VAL A 119 -1.63 -6.54 1.30
CA VAL A 119 -1.98 -5.42 0.42
C VAL A 119 -3.49 -5.30 0.40
N HIS A 120 -3.98 -4.10 0.69
CA HIS A 120 -5.38 -3.74 0.57
C HIS A 120 -5.54 -2.73 -0.58
N GLN A 121 -6.13 -3.20 -1.68
CA GLN A 121 -6.51 -2.39 -2.81
C GLN A 121 -7.91 -1.81 -2.56
N LEU A 122 -7.93 -0.61 -1.96
CA LEU A 122 -9.15 0.08 -1.52
C LEU A 122 -10.19 0.24 -2.64
N SER A 123 -9.76 0.61 -3.85
CA SER A 123 -10.67 0.90 -4.98
C SER A 123 -11.50 -0.29 -5.46
N LYS A 124 -11.05 -1.51 -5.18
CA LYS A 124 -11.73 -2.75 -5.60
C LYS A 124 -12.13 -3.64 -4.43
N ASP A 125 -11.95 -3.19 -3.18
CA ASP A 125 -12.13 -4.01 -1.98
C ASP A 125 -11.42 -5.38 -2.12
N ARG A 126 -10.16 -5.36 -2.58
CA ARG A 126 -9.35 -6.58 -2.75
C ARG A 126 -8.23 -6.63 -1.73
N VAL A 127 -8.05 -7.80 -1.15
CA VAL A 127 -7.01 -8.07 -0.15
C VAL A 127 -6.11 -9.18 -0.66
N TYR A 128 -4.81 -9.00 -0.58
CA TYR A 128 -3.81 -9.99 -0.97
C TYR A 128 -2.88 -10.23 0.22
N TYR A 129 -2.62 -11.49 0.55
CA TYR A 129 -1.68 -11.85 1.60
C TYR A 129 -0.28 -12.07 1.05
N PHE A 130 0.70 -11.58 1.81
CA PHE A 130 2.08 -11.90 1.56
C PHE A 130 2.30 -13.40 1.86
N PRO A 131 3.06 -14.14 1.02
CA PRO A 131 3.29 -15.56 1.24
C PRO A 131 4.02 -15.82 2.56
N ASP A 132 3.51 -16.76 3.36
CA ASP A 132 4.07 -17.08 4.69
C ASP A 132 5.47 -17.72 4.62
N ASP A 133 5.80 -18.35 3.49
CA ASP A 133 7.08 -19.01 3.23
C ASP A 133 8.19 -18.04 2.79
N LYS A 134 7.85 -16.76 2.55
CA LYS A 134 8.82 -15.76 2.08
C LYS A 134 9.26 -14.83 3.22
N PRO A 135 10.54 -14.42 3.23
CA PRO A 135 10.99 -13.38 4.14
C PRO A 135 10.46 -12.01 3.68
N VAL A 136 10.08 -11.15 4.63
CA VAL A 136 9.63 -9.78 4.34
C VAL A 136 10.86 -8.90 4.08
N THR A 137 11.35 -8.91 2.85
CA THR A 137 12.47 -8.07 2.38
C THR A 137 12.02 -7.17 1.24
N PRO A 138 12.74 -6.08 0.92
CA PRO A 138 12.37 -5.19 -0.19
C PRO A 138 12.19 -5.93 -1.52
N GLY A 139 13.11 -6.84 -1.86
CA GLY A 139 13.03 -7.61 -3.09
C GLY A 139 11.85 -8.57 -3.11
N ALA A 140 11.56 -9.23 -1.98
CA ALA A 140 10.42 -10.15 -1.90
C ALA A 140 9.07 -9.40 -1.96
N VAL A 141 8.95 -8.25 -1.28
CA VAL A 141 7.77 -7.38 -1.33
C VAL A 141 7.55 -6.83 -2.74
N GLN A 142 8.62 -6.38 -3.40
CA GLN A 142 8.53 -5.89 -4.78
C GLN A 142 8.11 -6.99 -5.75
N GLN A 143 8.74 -8.17 -5.67
CA GLN A 143 8.40 -9.30 -6.54
C GLN A 143 6.94 -9.74 -6.34
N TRP A 144 6.51 -9.84 -5.09
CA TRP A 144 5.13 -10.16 -4.77
C TRP A 144 4.15 -9.09 -5.28
N GLY A 145 4.48 -7.80 -5.14
CA GLY A 145 3.66 -6.72 -5.72
C GLY A 145 3.53 -6.82 -7.24
N LEU A 146 4.60 -7.21 -7.95
CA LEU A 146 4.55 -7.50 -9.39
C LEU A 146 3.67 -8.72 -9.69
N ASP A 147 3.75 -9.78 -8.89
CA ASP A 147 2.91 -10.97 -9.05
C ASP A 147 1.42 -10.63 -8.83
N VAL A 148 1.09 -9.77 -7.87
CA VAL A 148 -0.27 -9.22 -7.69
C VAL A 148 -0.70 -8.38 -8.90
N PHE A 149 0.17 -7.50 -9.40
CA PHE A 149 -0.11 -6.67 -10.58
C PHE A 149 -0.35 -7.51 -11.84
N GLN A 150 0.36 -8.61 -11.99
CA GLN A 150 0.23 -9.52 -13.13
C GLN A 150 -0.91 -10.52 -12.97
N GLY A 151 -1.69 -10.45 -11.87
CA GLY A 151 -2.80 -11.37 -11.60
C GLY A 151 -2.36 -12.79 -11.22
N ARG A 152 -1.08 -13.00 -10.88
CA ARG A 152 -0.55 -14.30 -10.44
C ARG A 152 -0.92 -14.64 -9.00
N VAL A 153 -1.31 -13.63 -8.21
CA VAL A 153 -1.78 -13.79 -6.83
C VAL A 153 -3.27 -13.51 -6.81
N LYS A 154 -4.06 -14.48 -6.34
CA LYS A 154 -5.51 -14.32 -6.19
C LYS A 154 -5.84 -13.53 -4.92
N PRO A 155 -6.85 -12.65 -4.95
CA PRO A 155 -7.30 -11.97 -3.74
C PRO A 155 -7.96 -12.98 -2.78
N VAL A 156 -7.83 -12.72 -1.48
CA VAL A 156 -8.53 -13.46 -0.42
C VAL A 156 -10.04 -13.32 -0.64
N ARG A 157 -10.83 -14.37 -0.47
CA ARG A 157 -12.29 -14.29 -0.70
C ARG A 157 -12.99 -13.52 0.43
N LYS A 158 -14.01 -12.74 0.08
CA LYS A 158 -14.89 -12.08 1.07
C LYS A 158 -15.84 -13.12 1.66
N ARG A 159 -15.94 -13.18 2.98
CA ARG A 159 -16.80 -14.15 3.67
C ARG A 159 -18.28 -13.73 3.52
N GLY A 160 -19.13 -14.60 3.00
CA GLY A 160 -20.58 -14.39 2.94
C GLY A 160 -21.19 -14.08 1.55
N THR A 161 -20.38 -13.96 0.49
CA THR A 161 -20.90 -13.82 -0.88
C THR A 161 -21.03 -15.21 -1.50
N GLY A 162 -22.16 -15.88 -1.27
CA GLY A 162 -22.49 -17.19 -1.84
C GLY A 162 -22.93 -17.15 -3.30
N GLY A 163 -22.25 -16.39 -4.16
CA GLY A 163 -22.61 -16.24 -5.57
C GLY A 163 -21.40 -16.42 -6.47
N ASP A 164 -21.58 -17.21 -7.53
CA ASP A 164 -20.77 -17.19 -8.74
C ASP A 164 -20.62 -15.75 -9.25
N GLU A 165 -19.61 -15.03 -8.78
CA GLU A 165 -19.06 -13.93 -9.56
C GLU A 165 -18.23 -14.57 -10.67
N THR A 166 -18.94 -14.83 -11.76
CA THR A 166 -18.41 -15.28 -13.04
C THR A 166 -17.18 -14.43 -13.36
N GLU A 167 -16.04 -15.11 -13.46
CA GLU A 167 -14.74 -14.58 -13.84
C GLU A 167 -14.86 -13.66 -15.07
N ARG A 168 -14.96 -12.35 -14.85
CA ARG A 168 -14.28 -11.38 -15.71
C ARG A 168 -12.95 -11.07 -15.07
N ASP A 169 -12.10 -12.09 -14.98
CA ASP A 169 -10.66 -11.96 -14.74
C ASP A 169 -9.99 -11.41 -16.01
N GLU A 170 -10.44 -10.25 -16.47
CA GLU A 170 -9.57 -9.41 -17.29
C GLU A 170 -8.47 -8.90 -16.36
N LYS A 171 -7.26 -9.43 -16.56
CA LYS A 171 -5.89 -8.90 -16.31
C LYS A 171 -5.75 -7.52 -15.62
N ASP A 172 -6.47 -7.24 -14.54
CA ASP A 172 -6.58 -5.89 -14.00
C ASP A 172 -6.05 -5.87 -12.55
N GLY A 173 -4.73 -6.09 -12.44
CA GLY A 173 -4.00 -6.08 -11.18
C GLY A 173 -3.84 -4.69 -10.55
N LEU A 174 -2.95 -4.60 -9.56
CA LEU A 174 -2.70 -3.40 -8.76
C LEU A 174 -2.16 -2.22 -9.60
N LYS A 175 -3.02 -1.29 -10.05
CA LYS A 175 -2.57 -0.11 -10.79
C LYS A 175 -1.73 0.82 -9.90
N VAL A 176 -0.41 0.80 -10.11
CA VAL A 176 0.57 1.69 -9.49
C VAL A 176 0.99 2.73 -10.54
N TYR A 177 0.72 4.01 -10.30
CA TYR A 177 0.82 5.07 -11.33
C TYR A 177 2.24 5.51 -11.69
N ARG A 178 3.28 5.10 -10.94
CA ARG A 178 4.65 5.15 -11.46
C ARG A 178 4.88 3.95 -12.34
N SER A 179 4.91 4.17 -13.65
CA SER A 179 5.54 3.25 -14.58
C SER A 179 6.97 3.02 -14.08
N VAL A 180 7.24 1.87 -13.48
CA VAL A 180 8.59 1.32 -13.53
C VAL A 180 8.93 1.32 -15.01
N GLY A 181 10.03 1.92 -15.42
CA GLY A 181 10.56 1.67 -16.75
C GLY A 181 10.85 0.18 -16.85
N LEU A 182 9.85 -0.61 -17.26
CA LEU A 182 9.86 -2.07 -17.33
C LEU A 182 10.99 -2.60 -18.24
N ARG A 183 11.66 -1.70 -18.99
CA ARG A 183 12.83 -1.98 -19.84
C ARG A 183 14.17 -2.09 -19.10
N LYS A 184 14.26 -1.80 -17.79
CA LYS A 184 15.55 -1.85 -17.07
C LYS A 184 15.47 -2.57 -15.72
N ILE A 185 14.95 -3.80 -15.72
CA ILE A 185 15.17 -4.72 -14.60
C ILE A 185 16.28 -5.69 -15.05
N PRO A 186 17.49 -5.61 -14.47
CA PRO A 186 18.55 -6.57 -14.79
C PRO A 186 18.07 -7.99 -14.43
N GLY A 187 18.03 -8.89 -15.41
CA GLY A 187 17.68 -10.31 -15.20
C GLY A 187 16.22 -10.70 -15.41
N VAL A 188 15.32 -9.78 -15.81
CA VAL A 188 13.92 -10.12 -16.11
C VAL A 188 13.61 -9.78 -17.58
N THR A 189 13.46 -10.81 -18.41
CA THR A 189 12.96 -10.68 -19.79
C THR A 189 11.44 -10.74 -19.76
N ILE A 190 10.78 -9.63 -20.09
CA ILE A 190 9.31 -9.59 -20.19
C ILE A 190 8.95 -9.66 -21.68
N MET A 191 8.26 -10.74 -22.07
CA MET A 191 7.63 -10.84 -23.38
C MET A 191 6.33 -10.04 -23.34
N VAL A 192 6.28 -8.92 -24.05
CA VAL A 192 5.07 -8.12 -24.25
C VAL A 192 4.39 -8.64 -25.51
N GLY A 193 3.28 -9.37 -25.33
CA GLY A 193 2.37 -9.71 -26.43
C GLY A 193 1.55 -8.48 -26.81
N HIS A 194 1.79 -8.00 -28.02
CA HIS A 194 1.03 -6.95 -28.71
C HIS A 194 -0.22 -7.62 -29.31
N ASP A 195 -1.41 -7.18 -28.92
CA ASP A 195 -2.63 -7.49 -29.66
C ASP A 195 -3.34 -6.17 -29.97
N GLU A 196 -3.37 -5.87 -31.25
CA GLU A 196 -4.11 -4.77 -31.86
C GLU A 196 -5.56 -5.21 -31.98
N LEU A 197 -6.52 -4.35 -31.64
CA LEU A 197 -7.82 -4.18 -32.31
C LEU A 197 -8.45 -2.85 -31.90
#